data_AF-A0A2P2KBA7-F1
#
_entry.id   AF-A0A2P2KBA7-F1
#
_cell.length_a   1.000
_cell.length_b   1.000
_cell.length_c   1.000
_cell.angle_alpha   90.00
_cell.angle_beta   90.00
_cell.angle_gamma   90.00
#
_symmetry.space_group_name_H-M   'P 1'
#
loop_
_entity.id
_entity.type
_entity.pdbx_description
1 polymer ?
#
loop_
_entity_poly.entity_id
_entity_poly.type
_entity_poly.pdbx_seq_one_letter_code
_entity_poly.pdbx_strand_id
1 'polypeptide(L)'
;MEKAAEGPKSDLSLLKEFCIPAYVLQPEPTDAASVPDTVPQCPVLVFINSQSGGQLGGHLLQTYRSLLNRYQVFDLGEEAPDKVLRRIYLNMERLKSDGDEFAVEIQKRLRIIVAGGDGTAGWLLGVVCDLKFSHPPPIATVPLGTGNNLPFAFGWGKRNPGTDDDSVMLFLEQVMKAKEMKIDNWHIFMRMKAPKEEGSYEPIAPLELPHSLHAFHHVSPNDELNMEGYDTFRGGFWNYFSMGMDAQVSYAFHSERKLHPEKFKNQLVNQVA
;
A
#
# COMPACT_ATOMS: atom_id res chain seq x y z
N MET A 1 5.65 -48.92 10.87
CA MET A 1 6.43 -47.71 10.54
C MET A 1 5.44 -46.59 10.31
N GLU A 2 5.06 -45.95 11.41
CA GLU A 2 4.12 -44.83 11.44
C GLU A 2 4.96 -43.57 11.28
N LYS A 3 4.72 -42.80 10.21
CA LYS A 3 5.39 -41.51 9.99
C LYS A 3 4.93 -40.57 11.10
N ALA A 4 5.84 -40.21 11.99
CA ALA A 4 5.62 -39.14 12.95
C ALA A 4 5.32 -37.84 12.17
N ALA A 5 4.20 -37.20 12.52
CA ALA A 5 3.86 -35.88 12.03
C ALA A 5 4.88 -34.88 12.59
N GLU A 6 5.58 -34.17 11.71
CA GLU A 6 6.42 -33.03 12.07
C GLU A 6 5.52 -31.86 12.48
N GLY A 7 5.51 -31.53 13.77
CA GLY A 7 4.92 -30.31 14.32
C GLY A 7 5.88 -29.10 14.23
N PRO A 8 5.50 -27.94 14.82
CA PRO A 8 5.60 -26.54 14.33
C PRO A 8 7.01 -25.89 14.26
N LYS A 9 8.06 -26.67 13.93
CA LYS A 9 9.42 -26.14 13.78
C LYS A 9 9.65 -25.45 12.42
N SER A 10 8.83 -25.72 11.40
CA SER A 10 8.95 -25.12 10.06
C SER A 10 8.63 -23.63 10.05
N ASP A 11 7.57 -23.22 10.75
CA ASP A 11 6.96 -21.91 10.53
C ASP A 11 7.76 -20.78 11.21
N LEU A 12 8.33 -21.06 12.39
CA LEU A 12 9.23 -20.15 13.09
C LEU A 12 10.56 -19.97 12.35
N SER A 13 11.05 -20.99 11.64
CA SER A 13 12.25 -20.82 10.80
C SER A 13 11.95 -19.97 9.57
N LEU A 14 10.77 -20.12 8.99
CA LEU A 14 10.34 -19.36 7.82
C LEU A 14 10.12 -17.87 8.15
N LEU A 15 9.55 -17.56 9.32
CA LEU A 15 9.34 -16.17 9.76
C LEU A 15 10.63 -15.34 9.83
N LYS A 16 11.76 -15.98 10.17
CA LYS A 16 13.06 -15.30 10.22
C LYS A 16 13.50 -14.74 8.88
N GLU A 17 13.00 -15.29 7.77
CA GLU A 17 13.29 -14.81 6.42
C GLU A 17 12.61 -13.49 6.07
N PHE A 18 11.69 -13.02 6.91
CA PHE A 18 10.88 -11.81 6.70
C PHE A 18 11.15 -10.71 7.74
N CYS A 19 11.64 -11.07 8.92
CA CYS A 19 11.82 -10.16 10.04
C CYS A 19 13.03 -9.22 9.86
N ILE A 20 12.78 -7.92 9.98
CA ILE A 20 13.77 -6.85 9.95
C ILE A 20 14.08 -6.43 11.41
N PRO A 21 15.36 -6.32 11.81
CA PRO A 21 15.72 -5.85 13.14
C PRO A 21 15.23 -4.43 13.41
N ALA A 22 14.79 -4.18 14.65
CA ALA A 22 14.18 -2.91 15.02
C ALA A 22 15.10 -1.69 14.77
N TYR A 23 16.41 -1.83 15.02
CA TYR A 23 17.38 -0.73 14.81
C TYR A 23 17.49 -0.27 13.35
N VAL A 24 17.17 -1.14 12.39
CA VAL A 24 17.15 -0.80 10.96
C VAL A 24 15.92 0.04 10.62
N LEU A 25 14.81 -0.19 11.31
CA LEU A 25 13.52 0.47 11.06
C LEU A 25 13.39 1.80 11.81
N GLN A 26 14.09 1.95 12.94
CA GLN A 26 14.08 3.17 13.75
C GLN A 26 15.42 3.38 14.50
N PRO A 27 15.87 4.64 14.69
CA PRO A 27 17.18 4.93 15.31
C PRO A 27 17.31 4.51 16.78
N GLU A 28 16.21 4.53 17.54
CA GLU A 28 16.19 4.23 18.98
C GLU A 28 15.07 3.23 19.29
N PRO A 29 15.28 1.93 19.07
CA PRO A 29 14.27 0.94 19.36
C PRO A 29 14.08 0.78 20.88
N THR A 30 12.83 0.87 21.35
CA THR A 30 12.47 0.63 22.76
C THR A 30 12.72 -0.80 23.22
N ASP A 31 12.85 -1.74 22.28
CA ASP A 31 13.01 -3.17 22.54
C ASP A 31 14.41 -3.65 22.09
N ALA A 32 15.20 -4.18 23.02
CA ALA A 32 16.50 -4.79 22.74
C ALA A 32 16.35 -6.19 22.12
N ALA A 33 15.84 -6.26 20.89
CA ALA A 33 15.81 -7.52 20.14
C ALA A 33 17.23 -7.87 19.66
N SER A 34 17.64 -9.13 19.86
CA SER A 34 18.92 -9.64 19.35
C SER A 34 19.00 -9.49 17.83
N VAL A 35 20.09 -8.91 17.33
CA VAL A 35 20.36 -8.86 15.90
C VAL A 35 20.50 -10.30 15.37
N PRO A 36 19.76 -10.70 14.32
CA PRO A 36 19.89 -12.02 13.72
C PRO A 36 21.29 -12.25 13.17
N ASP A 37 21.78 -13.50 13.24
CA ASP A 37 23.09 -13.88 12.72
C ASP A 37 23.18 -13.77 11.18
N THR A 38 22.03 -13.84 10.49
CA THR A 38 21.94 -13.83 9.03
C THR A 38 20.92 -12.81 8.55
N VAL A 39 21.22 -12.15 7.43
CA VAL A 39 20.28 -11.24 6.77
C VAL A 39 19.08 -12.05 6.22
N PRO A 40 17.83 -11.64 6.49
CA PRO A 40 16.64 -12.28 5.92
C PRO A 40 16.70 -12.34 4.39
N GLN A 41 16.24 -13.43 3.77
CA GLN A 41 16.17 -13.52 2.31
C GLN A 41 15.14 -12.58 1.69
N CYS A 42 14.04 -12.31 2.40
CA CYS A 42 12.93 -11.49 1.91
C CYS A 42 12.38 -10.57 3.01
N PRO A 43 13.15 -9.58 3.50
CA PRO A 43 12.66 -8.63 4.49
C PRO A 43 11.42 -7.89 3.96
N VAL A 44 10.37 -7.80 4.77
CA VAL A 44 9.10 -7.18 4.35
C VAL A 44 8.71 -5.97 5.21
N LEU A 45 8.17 -4.94 4.58
CA LEU A 45 7.32 -3.94 5.24
C LEU A 45 5.87 -4.21 4.87
N VAL A 46 4.96 -4.12 5.84
CA VAL A 46 3.55 -4.42 5.63
C VAL A 46 2.73 -3.17 5.93
N PHE A 47 1.98 -2.68 4.95
CA PHE A 47 1.07 -1.55 5.06
C PHE A 47 -0.36 -2.03 4.91
N ILE A 48 -1.20 -1.79 5.91
CA ILE A 48 -2.57 -2.32 5.95
C ILE A 48 -3.52 -1.16 6.17
N ASN A 49 -4.58 -1.08 5.37
CA ASN A 49 -5.70 -0.23 5.70
C ASN A 49 -6.68 -1.03 6.57
N SER A 50 -6.68 -0.78 7.88
CA SER A 50 -7.50 -1.54 8.85
C SER A 50 -9.01 -1.47 8.58
N GLN A 51 -9.47 -0.41 7.91
CA GLN A 51 -10.87 -0.20 7.56
C GLN A 51 -11.30 -0.92 6.26
N SER A 52 -10.34 -1.49 5.51
CA SER A 52 -10.65 -2.21 4.27
C SER A 52 -11.26 -3.60 4.53
N GLY A 53 -12.07 -4.05 3.58
CA GLY A 53 -12.63 -5.41 3.57
C GLY A 53 -13.68 -5.70 4.63
N GLY A 54 -14.34 -4.68 5.19
CA GLY A 54 -15.37 -4.90 6.20
C GLY A 54 -14.82 -5.48 7.51
N GLN A 55 -13.78 -4.84 8.06
CA GLN A 55 -13.01 -5.24 9.25
C GLN A 55 -11.96 -6.34 9.04
N LEU A 56 -11.88 -6.96 7.86
CA LEU A 56 -10.80 -7.92 7.54
C LEU A 56 -9.40 -7.28 7.66
N GLY A 57 -9.26 -6.00 7.31
CA GLY A 57 -8.00 -5.27 7.48
C GLY A 57 -7.54 -5.20 8.93
N GLY A 58 -8.46 -4.98 9.88
CA GLY A 58 -8.15 -4.93 11.31
C GLY A 58 -7.68 -6.28 11.86
N HIS A 59 -8.33 -7.38 11.46
CA HIS A 59 -7.88 -8.73 11.81
C HIS A 59 -6.50 -9.04 11.21
N LEU A 60 -6.32 -8.76 9.92
CA LEU A 60 -5.05 -8.98 9.22
C LEU A 60 -3.90 -8.18 9.86
N LEU A 61 -4.17 -6.95 10.30
CA LEU A 61 -3.21 -6.12 11.02
C LEU A 61 -2.74 -6.76 12.33
N GLN A 62 -3.66 -7.36 13.09
CA GLN A 62 -3.33 -8.06 14.33
C GLN A 62 -2.47 -9.29 14.04
N THR A 63 -2.83 -10.08 13.02
CA THR A 63 -2.09 -11.28 12.60
C THR A 63 -0.67 -10.95 12.14
N TYR A 64 -0.48 -9.94 11.29
CA TYR A 64 0.88 -9.55 10.90
C TYR A 64 1.70 -9.02 12.08
N ARG A 65 1.08 -8.29 13.03
CA ARG A 65 1.76 -7.80 14.24
C ARG A 65 2.11 -8.90 15.24
N SER A 66 1.42 -10.04 15.24
CA SER A 66 1.79 -11.20 16.07
C SER A 66 2.92 -12.04 15.45
N LEU A 67 3.00 -12.08 14.11
CA LEU A 67 3.96 -12.88 13.36
C LEU A 67 5.29 -12.16 13.08
N LEU A 68 5.25 -10.86 12.80
CA LEU A 68 6.41 -10.05 12.42
C LEU A 68 6.79 -9.05 13.52
N ASN A 69 7.95 -8.41 13.36
CA ASN A 69 8.31 -7.28 14.20
C ASN A 69 7.23 -6.17 14.06
N ARG A 70 6.70 -5.70 15.19
CA ARG A 70 5.71 -4.62 15.25
C ARG A 70 6.13 -3.34 14.50
N TYR A 71 7.44 -3.08 14.39
CA TYR A 71 7.97 -1.92 13.66
C TYR A 71 8.00 -2.13 12.13
N GLN A 72 7.59 -3.29 11.62
CA GLN A 72 7.45 -3.57 10.18
C GLN A 72 6.00 -3.49 9.68
N VAL A 73 5.02 -3.37 10.58
CA VAL A 73 3.59 -3.49 10.26
C VAL A 73 2.85 -2.20 10.60
N PHE A 74 2.42 -1.47 9.57
CA PHE A 74 1.86 -0.13 9.67
C PHE A 74 0.38 -0.10 9.29
N ASP A 75 -0.43 0.57 10.11
CA ASP A 75 -1.80 0.92 9.74
C ASP A 75 -1.81 2.24 8.97
N LEU A 76 -2.30 2.20 7.73
CA LEU A 76 -2.42 3.36 6.85
C LEU A 76 -3.47 4.37 7.32
N GLY A 77 -4.36 3.97 8.24
CA GLY A 77 -5.26 4.88 8.94
C GLY A 77 -4.57 5.68 10.06
N GLU A 78 -3.44 5.19 10.59
CA GLU A 78 -2.69 5.82 11.69
C GLU A 78 -1.53 6.68 11.16
N GLU A 79 -0.76 6.16 10.19
CA GLU A 79 0.42 6.84 9.64
C GLU A 79 0.46 6.77 8.11
N ALA A 80 0.69 7.92 7.47
CA ALA A 80 0.81 7.99 6.01
C ALA A 80 2.08 7.26 5.53
N PRO A 81 2.01 6.50 4.42
CA PRO A 81 3.12 5.67 3.95
C PRO A 81 4.35 6.48 3.55
N ASP A 82 4.18 7.73 3.12
CA ASP A 82 5.30 8.60 2.75
C ASP A 82 6.15 8.99 3.96
N LYS A 83 5.52 9.24 5.12
CA LYS A 83 6.22 9.51 6.38
C LYS A 83 6.97 8.27 6.87
N VAL A 84 6.31 7.12 6.85
CA VAL A 84 6.91 5.83 7.23
C VAL A 84 8.12 5.52 6.37
N LEU A 85 7.95 5.52 5.05
CA LEU A 85 9.01 5.16 4.11
C LEU A 85 10.17 6.15 4.17
N ARG A 86 9.92 7.47 4.27
CA ARG A 86 10.99 8.46 4.47
C ARG A 86 11.79 8.17 5.75
N ARG A 87 11.11 7.94 6.87
CA ARG A 87 11.77 7.63 8.16
C ARG A 87 12.69 6.41 8.03
N ILE A 88 12.18 5.31 7.49
CA ILE A 88 12.92 4.05 7.40
C ILE A 88 14.12 4.20 6.45
N TYR A 89 13.90 4.75 5.25
CA TYR A 89 14.98 4.89 4.26
C TYR A 89 16.04 5.90 4.70
N LEU A 90 15.68 6.98 5.39
CA LEU A 90 16.66 7.91 5.97
C LEU A 90 17.51 7.22 7.04
N ASN A 91 16.90 6.38 7.89
CA ASN A 91 17.66 5.61 8.88
C ASN A 91 18.57 4.56 8.20
N MET A 92 18.11 3.86 7.18
CA MET A 92 18.93 2.93 6.40
C MET A 92 20.12 3.63 5.72
N GLU A 93 19.92 4.83 5.15
CA GLU A 93 21.02 5.60 4.54
C GLU A 93 22.03 6.10 5.58
N ARG A 94 21.57 6.47 6.78
CA ARG A 94 22.45 6.77 7.91
C ARG A 94 23.27 5.55 8.31
N LEU A 95 22.62 4.40 8.53
CA LEU A 95 23.30 3.14 8.88
C LEU A 95 24.33 2.72 7.83
N LYS A 96 23.97 2.85 6.55
CA LYS A 96 24.89 2.65 5.42
C LYS A 96 26.10 3.59 5.47
N SER A 97 25.89 4.86 5.83
CA SER A 97 26.99 5.82 6.01
C SER A 97 27.88 5.48 7.22
N ASP A 98 27.30 4.84 8.24
CA ASP A 98 28.01 4.36 9.43
C ASP A 98 28.72 3.01 9.19
N GLY A 99 28.62 2.42 7.99
CA GLY A 99 29.29 1.17 7.60
C GLY A 99 28.52 -0.11 7.92
N ASP A 100 27.21 -0.02 8.14
CA ASP A 100 26.35 -1.17 8.43
C ASP A 100 25.96 -1.92 7.15
N GLU A 101 26.77 -2.92 6.78
CA GLU A 101 26.52 -3.80 5.63
C GLU A 101 25.22 -4.62 5.79
N PHE A 102 24.78 -4.89 7.02
CA PHE A 102 23.57 -5.64 7.29
C PHE A 102 22.33 -4.85 6.86
N ALA A 103 22.27 -3.56 7.20
CA ALA A 103 21.21 -2.65 6.77
C ALA A 103 21.19 -2.47 5.23
N VAL A 104 22.36 -2.41 4.60
CA VAL A 104 22.49 -2.32 3.14
C VAL A 104 21.89 -3.54 2.44
N GLU A 105 22.18 -4.74 2.92
CA GLU A 105 21.63 -5.98 2.35
C GLU A 105 20.13 -6.09 2.58
N ILE A 106 19.61 -5.63 3.73
CA ILE A 106 18.15 -5.53 3.95
C ILE A 106 17.51 -4.63 2.91
N GLN A 107 18.05 -3.42 2.69
CA GLN A 107 17.49 -2.46 1.75
C GLN A 107 17.43 -3.04 0.32
N LYS A 108 18.44 -3.82 -0.10
CA LYS A 108 18.48 -4.45 -1.42
C LYS A 108 17.42 -5.55 -1.61
N ARG A 109 17.09 -6.28 -0.54
CA ARG A 109 16.16 -7.43 -0.58
C ARG A 109 14.75 -7.06 -0.15
N LEU A 110 14.53 -5.81 0.24
CA LEU A 110 13.28 -5.34 0.80
C LEU A 110 12.13 -5.49 -0.20
N ARG A 111 11.04 -6.09 0.28
CA ARG A 111 9.74 -6.09 -0.40
C ARG A 111 8.71 -5.37 0.45
N ILE A 112 7.67 -4.86 -0.19
CA ILE A 112 6.55 -4.23 0.51
C ILE A 112 5.28 -5.04 0.23
N ILE A 113 4.46 -5.25 1.26
CA ILE A 113 3.12 -5.78 1.16
C ILE A 113 2.14 -4.65 1.46
N VAL A 114 1.13 -4.46 0.61
CA VAL A 114 0.02 -3.52 0.86
C VAL A 114 -1.30 -4.25 0.85
N ALA A 115 -2.06 -4.13 1.94
CA ALA A 115 -3.36 -4.73 2.08
C ALA A 115 -4.46 -3.67 2.12
N GLY A 116 -5.37 -3.73 1.15
CA GLY A 116 -6.43 -2.75 0.97
C GLY A 116 -7.19 -2.94 -0.33
N GLY A 117 -7.96 -1.93 -0.73
CA GLY A 117 -8.52 -1.84 -2.08
C GLY A 117 -7.55 -1.21 -3.08
N ASP A 118 -8.00 -1.08 -4.34
CA ASP A 118 -7.20 -0.49 -5.42
C ASP A 118 -6.69 0.93 -5.09
N GLY A 119 -7.49 1.74 -4.40
CA GLY A 119 -7.07 3.08 -3.97
C GLY A 119 -5.94 3.08 -2.93
N THR A 120 -5.92 2.07 -2.04
CA THR A 120 -4.86 1.91 -1.03
C THR A 120 -3.56 1.43 -1.69
N ALA A 121 -3.65 0.45 -2.60
CA ALA A 121 -2.49 0.00 -3.38
C ALA A 121 -1.94 1.14 -4.26
N GLY A 122 -2.81 1.86 -4.97
CA GLY A 122 -2.45 3.01 -5.80
C GLY A 122 -1.81 4.15 -5.02
N TRP A 123 -2.25 4.41 -3.78
CA TRP A 123 -1.62 5.39 -2.90
C TRP A 123 -0.17 5.04 -2.60
N LEU A 124 0.09 3.81 -2.15
CA LEU A 124 1.45 3.36 -1.83
C LEU A 124 2.35 3.35 -3.07
N LEU A 125 1.83 2.89 -4.22
CA LEU A 125 2.55 2.91 -5.50
C LEU A 125 2.97 4.34 -5.88
N GLY A 126 2.06 5.31 -5.75
CA GLY A 126 2.36 6.73 -5.97
C GLY A 126 3.50 7.21 -5.08
N VAL A 127 3.38 6.98 -3.76
CA VAL A 127 4.42 7.38 -2.81
C VAL A 127 5.78 6.79 -3.15
N VAL A 128 5.87 5.50 -3.52
CA VAL A 128 7.14 4.87 -3.90
C VAL A 128 7.72 5.49 -5.18
N CYS A 129 6.88 5.85 -6.16
CA CYS A 129 7.32 6.59 -7.34
C CYS A 129 7.86 7.99 -6.98
N ASP A 130 7.18 8.71 -6.08
CA ASP A 130 7.53 10.08 -5.71
C ASP A 130 8.82 10.18 -4.89
N LEU A 131 9.07 9.17 -4.05
CA LEU A 131 10.27 9.11 -3.22
C LEU A 131 11.55 8.83 -4.01
N LYS A 132 11.44 8.39 -5.28
CA LYS A 132 12.57 8.21 -6.21
C LYS A 132 13.75 7.48 -5.58
N PHE A 133 13.47 6.39 -4.87
CA PHE A 133 14.52 5.53 -4.31
C PHE A 133 15.45 5.03 -5.42
N SER A 134 16.75 4.94 -5.14
CA SER A 134 17.72 4.39 -6.10
C SER A 134 17.41 2.93 -6.45
N HIS A 135 16.86 2.19 -5.47
CA HIS A 135 16.38 0.83 -5.61
C HIS A 135 14.95 0.75 -5.02
N PRO A 136 13.91 1.00 -5.83
CA PRO A 136 12.53 0.91 -5.35
C PRO A 136 12.18 -0.56 -5.06
N PRO A 137 11.59 -0.86 -3.88
CA PRO A 137 11.28 -2.23 -3.49
C PRO A 137 10.06 -2.74 -4.29
N PRO A 138 10.02 -4.04 -4.65
CA PRO A 138 8.83 -4.66 -5.22
C PRO A 138 7.64 -4.59 -4.25
N ILE A 139 6.43 -4.42 -4.78
CA ILE A 139 5.20 -4.28 -3.98
C ILE A 139 4.24 -5.43 -4.31
N ALA A 140 3.87 -6.20 -3.30
CA ALA A 140 2.81 -7.21 -3.35
C ALA A 140 1.51 -6.62 -2.79
N THR A 141 0.38 -6.92 -3.45
CA THR A 141 -0.91 -6.33 -3.11
C THR A 141 -1.89 -7.40 -2.60
N VAL A 142 -2.34 -7.27 -1.36
CA VAL A 142 -3.36 -8.16 -0.75
C VAL A 142 -4.75 -7.60 -1.06
N PRO A 143 -5.62 -8.35 -1.76
CA PRO A 143 -6.94 -7.90 -2.18
C PRO A 143 -7.93 -7.87 -0.99
N LEU A 144 -8.12 -6.69 -0.38
CA LEU A 144 -9.13 -6.45 0.68
C LEU A 144 -10.30 -5.58 0.21
N GLY A 145 -10.29 -5.06 -1.02
CA GLY A 145 -11.36 -4.22 -1.56
C GLY A 145 -12.47 -5.02 -2.25
N THR A 146 -13.42 -4.27 -2.83
CA THR A 146 -14.50 -4.82 -3.64
C THR A 146 -14.09 -5.02 -5.12
N GLY A 147 -13.32 -4.09 -5.68
CA GLY A 147 -12.88 -4.15 -7.08
C GLY A 147 -11.67 -5.08 -7.30
N ASN A 148 -10.63 -4.91 -6.47
CA ASN A 148 -9.36 -5.66 -6.49
C ASN A 148 -8.79 -5.88 -7.90
N ASN A 149 -8.85 -4.85 -8.74
CA ASN A 149 -8.35 -4.93 -10.09
C ASN A 149 -6.82 -4.92 -10.12
N LEU A 150 -6.16 -4.13 -9.26
CA LEU A 150 -4.71 -4.08 -9.18
C LEU A 150 -4.11 -5.41 -8.70
N PRO A 151 -4.55 -6.00 -7.57
CA PRO A 151 -4.11 -7.34 -7.18
C PRO A 151 -4.33 -8.39 -8.26
N PHE A 152 -5.47 -8.35 -8.96
CA PHE A 152 -5.72 -9.27 -10.06
C PHE A 152 -4.77 -9.08 -11.23
N ALA A 153 -4.56 -7.84 -11.68
CA ALA A 153 -3.66 -7.50 -12.79
C ALA A 153 -2.20 -7.87 -12.47
N PHE A 154 -1.78 -7.77 -11.21
CA PHE A 154 -0.44 -8.15 -10.75
C PHE A 154 -0.29 -9.64 -10.45
N GLY A 155 -1.35 -10.45 -10.61
CA GLY A 155 -1.30 -11.90 -10.44
C GLY A 155 -1.56 -12.41 -9.01
N TRP A 156 -1.93 -11.54 -8.07
CA TRP A 156 -2.29 -11.91 -6.68
C TRP A 156 -3.74 -12.39 -6.53
N GLY A 157 -4.54 -12.28 -7.59
CA GLY A 157 -5.93 -12.71 -7.61
C GLY A 157 -6.91 -11.66 -7.05
N LYS A 158 -8.22 -11.98 -7.09
CA LYS A 158 -9.30 -11.06 -6.70
C LYS A 158 -9.77 -11.22 -5.25
N ARG A 159 -9.49 -12.37 -4.63
CA ARG A 159 -10.04 -12.75 -3.33
C ARG A 159 -8.95 -12.67 -2.26
N ASN A 160 -9.33 -12.19 -1.07
CA ASN A 160 -8.45 -12.20 0.09
C ASN A 160 -7.96 -13.65 0.35
N PRO A 161 -6.64 -13.89 0.47
CA PRO A 161 -6.11 -15.21 0.82
C PRO A 161 -6.56 -15.72 2.19
N GLY A 162 -7.00 -14.84 3.09
CA GLY A 162 -7.40 -15.15 4.47
C GLY A 162 -6.78 -14.16 5.45
N THR A 163 -7.17 -14.23 6.73
CA THR A 163 -6.65 -13.33 7.78
C THR A 163 -6.07 -14.06 8.98
N ASP A 164 -6.22 -15.37 9.06
CA ASP A 164 -5.58 -16.24 10.04
C ASP A 164 -4.07 -16.41 9.78
N ASP A 165 -3.36 -16.90 10.80
CA ASP A 165 -1.91 -17.11 10.80
C ASP A 165 -1.45 -17.95 9.60
N ASP A 166 -2.13 -19.07 9.32
CA ASP A 166 -1.77 -19.98 8.21
C ASP A 166 -1.88 -19.28 6.86
N SER A 167 -2.98 -18.54 6.64
CA SER A 167 -3.20 -17.78 5.41
C SER A 167 -2.16 -16.68 5.21
N VAL A 168 -1.77 -15.99 6.29
CA VAL A 168 -0.72 -14.96 6.24
C VAL A 168 0.64 -15.59 5.95
N MET A 169 0.98 -16.71 6.59
CA MET A 169 2.21 -17.44 6.35
C MET A 169 2.33 -17.94 4.91
N LEU A 170 1.25 -18.49 4.36
CA LEU A 170 1.17 -18.90 2.95
C LEU A 170 1.36 -17.71 2.00
N PHE A 171 0.76 -16.56 2.31
CA PHE A 171 0.93 -15.35 1.50
C PHE A 171 2.38 -14.83 1.56
N LEU A 172 3.00 -14.81 2.74
CA LEU A 172 4.42 -14.46 2.90
C LEU A 172 5.32 -15.38 2.06
N GLU A 173 5.07 -16.68 2.06
CA GLU A 173 5.81 -17.64 1.23
C GLU A 173 5.62 -17.36 -0.28
N GLN A 174 4.39 -17.03 -0.70
CA GLN A 174 4.14 -16.60 -2.08
C GLN A 174 4.89 -15.32 -2.42
N VAL A 175 4.93 -14.34 -1.51
CA VAL A 175 5.70 -13.09 -1.68
C VAL A 175 7.18 -13.38 -1.82
N MET A 176 7.74 -14.31 -1.06
CA MET A 176 9.15 -14.70 -1.19
C MET A 176 9.45 -15.33 -2.56
N LYS A 177 8.58 -16.24 -3.03
CA LYS A 177 8.75 -16.98 -4.28
C LYS A 177 8.34 -16.17 -5.53
N ALA A 178 7.66 -15.05 -5.35
CA ALA A 178 7.13 -14.25 -6.45
C ALA A 178 8.27 -13.66 -7.31
N LYS A 179 8.02 -13.67 -8.62
CA LYS A 179 8.88 -13.04 -9.61
C LYS A 179 8.59 -11.55 -9.69
N GLU A 180 9.64 -10.76 -9.64
CA GLU A 180 9.55 -9.30 -9.82
C GLU A 180 9.17 -8.97 -11.26
N MET A 181 8.31 -7.97 -11.41
CA MET A 181 7.90 -7.43 -12.70
C MET A 181 7.95 -5.91 -12.68
N LYS A 182 8.31 -5.33 -13.82
CA LYS A 182 8.15 -3.89 -14.05
C LYS A 182 6.71 -3.61 -14.43
N ILE A 183 6.19 -2.51 -13.93
CA ILE A 183 4.85 -2.03 -14.24
C ILE A 183 4.95 -0.62 -14.82
N ASP A 184 4.04 -0.30 -15.72
CA ASP A 184 3.91 1.06 -16.24
C ASP A 184 3.01 1.88 -15.31
N ASN A 185 3.27 3.18 -15.25
CA ASN A 185 2.38 4.15 -14.61
C ASN A 185 1.91 5.18 -15.66
N TRP A 186 0.60 5.44 -15.66
CA TRP A 186 0.03 6.45 -16.52
C TRP A 186 -0.05 7.77 -15.75
N HIS A 187 0.54 8.82 -16.31
CA HIS A 187 0.44 10.17 -15.75
C HIS A 187 -0.62 10.95 -16.50
N ILE A 188 -1.60 11.46 -15.76
CA ILE A 188 -2.63 12.36 -16.30
C ILE A 188 -2.34 13.79 -15.88
N PHE A 189 -2.62 14.69 -16.82
CA PHE A 189 -2.64 16.13 -16.62
C PHE A 189 -4.01 16.65 -17.08
N MET A 190 -4.76 17.27 -16.18
CA MET A 190 -6.13 17.71 -16.42
C MET A 190 -6.29 19.17 -16.03
N ARG A 191 -6.81 19.98 -16.94
CA ARG A 191 -7.19 21.38 -16.68
C ARG A 191 -8.71 21.48 -16.66
N MET A 192 -9.26 21.99 -15.58
CA MET A 192 -10.69 22.22 -15.43
C MET A 192 -10.93 23.70 -15.25
N LYS A 193 -11.96 24.25 -15.89
CA LYS A 193 -12.28 25.67 -15.74
C LYS A 193 -12.70 25.93 -14.29
N ALA A 194 -12.02 26.86 -13.63
CA ALA A 194 -12.35 27.25 -12.27
C ALA A 194 -13.80 27.78 -12.25
N PRO A 195 -14.59 27.44 -11.23
CA PRO A 195 -15.94 27.97 -11.09
C PRO A 195 -15.86 29.49 -10.98
N LYS A 196 -16.67 30.21 -11.77
CA LYS A 196 -16.81 31.66 -11.58
C LYS A 196 -17.66 31.86 -10.33
N GLU A 197 -17.10 32.47 -9.29
CA GLU A 197 -17.88 32.98 -8.18
C GLU A 197 -18.85 34.03 -8.73
N GLU A 198 -20.12 33.63 -8.90
CA GLU A 198 -21.36 34.43 -8.87
C GLU A 198 -22.47 33.65 -9.62
N GLY A 199 -23.23 32.83 -8.89
CA GLY A 199 -24.62 32.52 -9.28
C GLY A 199 -25.03 31.08 -9.60
N SER A 200 -24.19 30.05 -9.50
CA SER A 200 -24.65 28.65 -9.63
C SER A 200 -24.72 27.94 -8.28
N TYR A 201 -25.95 27.66 -7.82
CA TYR A 201 -26.27 26.90 -6.61
C TYR A 201 -25.99 25.39 -6.77
N GLU A 202 -24.74 25.02 -6.98
CA GLU A 202 -24.28 23.70 -6.54
C GLU A 202 -22.97 23.89 -5.78
N PRO A 203 -22.94 23.65 -4.45
CA PRO A 203 -21.69 23.64 -3.74
C PRO A 203 -20.85 22.53 -4.36
N ILE A 204 -19.77 22.90 -5.04
CA ILE A 204 -18.74 21.95 -5.43
C ILE A 204 -18.25 21.36 -4.12
N ALA A 205 -18.64 20.12 -3.85
CA ALA A 205 -18.17 19.40 -2.68
C ALA A 205 -16.63 19.51 -2.65
N PRO A 206 -16.02 19.66 -1.47
CA PRO A 206 -14.56 19.67 -1.37
C PRO A 206 -14.01 18.54 -2.23
N LEU A 207 -13.09 18.87 -3.14
CA LEU A 207 -12.45 17.90 -4.04
C LEU A 207 -11.68 16.89 -3.18
N GLU A 208 -12.35 15.85 -2.70
CA GLU A 208 -11.72 14.66 -2.12
C GLU A 208 -11.07 13.88 -3.26
N LEU A 209 -9.94 14.39 -3.71
CA LEU A 209 -9.17 13.72 -4.74
C LEU A 209 -8.56 12.46 -4.14
N PRO A 210 -8.53 11.35 -4.90
CA PRO A 210 -7.78 10.16 -4.53
C PRO A 210 -6.35 10.53 -4.16
N HIS A 211 -5.77 9.82 -3.19
CA HIS A 211 -4.37 10.01 -2.79
C HIS A 211 -3.38 9.86 -3.96
N SER A 212 -3.73 9.08 -5.00
CA SER A 212 -2.93 8.94 -6.24
C SER A 212 -3.03 10.14 -7.20
N LEU A 213 -4.04 10.99 -7.03
CA LEU A 213 -4.23 12.25 -7.76
C LEU A 213 -3.58 13.45 -7.04
N HIS A 214 -2.73 13.20 -6.05
CA HIS A 214 -2.03 14.20 -5.26
C HIS A 214 -0.57 13.81 -5.00
N ALA A 215 0.36 14.19 -5.89
CA ALA A 215 1.78 14.21 -5.50
C ALA A 215 2.76 14.95 -6.42
N PHE A 216 2.39 15.33 -7.63
CA PHE A 216 3.02 16.52 -8.15
C PHE A 216 2.21 17.67 -7.53
N HIS A 217 2.81 18.46 -6.64
CA HIS A 217 2.21 19.52 -5.79
C HIS A 217 0.99 20.25 -6.41
N HIS A 218 0.14 20.92 -5.60
CA HIS A 218 -0.66 22.05 -6.10
C HIS A 218 0.20 22.80 -7.11
N VAL A 219 -0.24 22.83 -8.37
CA VAL A 219 0.57 23.38 -9.45
C VAL A 219 0.96 24.77 -8.98
N SER A 220 2.25 24.97 -8.73
CA SER A 220 2.73 26.22 -8.12
C SER A 220 2.14 27.36 -8.93
N PRO A 221 1.63 28.46 -8.35
CA PRO A 221 1.13 29.59 -9.12
C PRO A 221 2.10 30.03 -10.25
N ASN A 222 3.39 29.76 -10.08
CA ASN A 222 4.47 30.03 -11.02
C ASN A 222 4.80 28.90 -12.02
N ASP A 223 4.05 27.80 -12.05
CA ASP A 223 4.22 26.73 -13.05
C ASP A 223 3.73 27.23 -14.41
N GLU A 224 4.52 27.05 -15.47
CA GLU A 224 4.18 27.48 -16.83
C GLU A 224 2.87 26.85 -17.35
N LEU A 225 2.44 25.75 -16.75
CA LEU A 225 1.21 25.06 -17.11
C LEU A 225 -0.04 25.63 -16.42
N ASN A 226 0.11 26.55 -15.46
CA ASN A 226 -1.02 27.23 -14.84
C ASN A 226 -1.64 28.24 -15.80
N MET A 227 -2.96 28.14 -15.92
CA MET A 227 -3.76 29.04 -16.74
C MET A 227 -4.76 29.77 -15.85
N GLU A 228 -4.80 31.10 -15.96
CA GLU A 228 -5.76 31.92 -15.22
C GLU A 228 -7.20 31.46 -15.50
N GLY A 229 -7.99 31.27 -14.45
CA GLY A 229 -9.36 30.76 -14.55
C GLY A 229 -9.48 29.25 -14.74
N TYR A 230 -8.41 28.47 -14.53
CA TYR A 230 -8.41 27.01 -14.56
C TYR A 230 -7.72 26.40 -13.34
N ASP A 231 -8.31 25.34 -12.79
CA ASP A 231 -7.67 24.45 -11.84
C ASP A 231 -6.92 23.35 -12.60
N THR A 232 -5.69 23.08 -12.17
CA THR A 232 -4.84 22.05 -12.79
C THR A 232 -4.60 20.89 -11.84
N PHE A 233 -4.93 19.68 -12.30
CA PHE A 233 -4.78 18.43 -11.58
C PHE A 233 -3.77 17.53 -12.29
N ARG A 234 -2.94 16.84 -11.50
CA ARG A 234 -1.90 15.94 -12.00
C ARG A 234 -1.75 14.75 -11.07
N GLY A 235 -1.59 13.55 -11.64
CA GLY A 235 -1.42 12.34 -10.84
C GLY A 235 -1.16 11.10 -11.67
N GLY A 236 -0.87 10.02 -10.95
CA GLY A 236 -0.56 8.71 -11.52
C GLY A 236 -1.71 7.71 -11.32
N PHE A 237 -1.87 6.79 -12.27
CA PHE A 237 -2.74 5.63 -12.11
C PHE A 237 -2.17 4.38 -12.79
N TRP A 238 -2.61 3.20 -12.33
CA TRP A 238 -2.10 1.88 -12.73
C TRP A 238 -3.14 0.94 -13.34
N ASN A 239 -4.39 1.39 -13.45
CA ASN A 239 -5.48 0.55 -13.94
C ASN A 239 -6.22 1.21 -15.12
N TYR A 240 -7.13 2.13 -14.83
CA TYR A 240 -7.87 2.85 -15.87
C TYR A 240 -8.19 4.27 -15.43
N PHE A 241 -8.45 5.12 -16.42
CA PHE A 241 -9.04 6.44 -16.27
C PHE A 241 -10.32 6.47 -17.10
N SER A 242 -11.44 6.88 -16.51
CA SER A 242 -12.73 6.95 -17.20
C SER A 242 -13.39 8.32 -17.07
N MET A 243 -14.20 8.67 -18.07
CA MET A 243 -14.98 9.90 -18.15
C MET A 243 -16.36 9.60 -18.77
N GLY A 244 -17.34 10.47 -18.54
CA GLY A 244 -18.71 10.29 -19.03
C GLY A 244 -19.52 9.30 -18.20
N MET A 245 -20.37 8.50 -18.87
CA MET A 245 -21.34 7.62 -18.19
C MET A 245 -20.69 6.62 -17.22
N ASP A 246 -19.56 6.02 -17.59
CA ASP A 246 -18.85 5.06 -16.73
C ASP A 246 -18.37 5.71 -15.42
N ALA A 247 -17.82 6.92 -15.51
CA ALA A 247 -17.38 7.69 -14.35
C ALA A 247 -18.57 8.11 -13.47
N GLN A 248 -19.71 8.47 -14.08
CA GLN A 248 -20.92 8.83 -13.34
C GLN A 248 -21.48 7.64 -12.55
N VAL A 249 -21.53 6.45 -13.16
CA VAL A 249 -21.97 5.22 -12.48
C VAL A 249 -21.01 4.86 -11.35
N SER A 250 -19.71 4.89 -11.61
CA SER A 250 -18.68 4.64 -10.58
C SER A 250 -18.76 5.63 -9.41
N TYR A 251 -19.02 6.91 -9.70
CA TYR A 251 -19.20 7.95 -8.68
C TYR A 251 -20.44 7.72 -7.83
N ALA A 252 -21.58 7.38 -8.45
CA ALA A 252 -22.82 7.08 -7.73
C ALA A 252 -22.64 5.88 -6.79
N PHE A 253 -22.03 4.80 -7.29
CA PHE A 253 -21.72 3.61 -6.49
C PHE A 253 -20.81 3.94 -5.31
N HIS A 254 -19.72 4.69 -5.54
CA HIS A 254 -18.79 5.08 -4.47
C HIS A 254 -19.44 5.98 -3.42
N SER A 255 -20.30 6.90 -3.85
CA SER A 255 -21.05 7.80 -2.96
C SER A 255 -22.04 7.03 -2.09
N GLU A 256 -22.83 6.13 -2.68
CA GLU A 256 -23.74 5.24 -1.94
C GLU A 256 -22.96 4.37 -0.94
N ARG A 257 -21.79 3.86 -1.33
CA ARG A 257 -20.93 3.08 -0.44
C ARG A 257 -20.40 3.88 0.74
N LYS A 258 -20.07 5.16 0.54
CA LYS A 258 -19.65 6.04 1.63
C LYS A 258 -20.80 6.37 2.59
N LEU A 259 -21.99 6.59 2.04
CA LEU A 259 -23.19 6.92 2.82
C LEU A 259 -23.75 5.71 3.58
N HIS A 260 -23.65 4.52 2.98
CA HIS A 260 -24.27 3.28 3.47
C HIS A 260 -23.28 2.11 3.51
N PRO A 261 -22.15 2.21 4.24
CA PRO A 261 -21.11 1.19 4.26
C PRO A 261 -21.62 -0.20 4.69
N GLU A 262 -22.69 -0.25 5.47
CA GLU A 262 -23.35 -1.48 5.92
C GLU A 262 -23.91 -2.34 4.78
N LYS A 263 -24.30 -1.73 3.66
CA LYS A 263 -24.83 -2.43 2.48
C LYS A 263 -23.74 -3.10 1.64
N PHE A 264 -22.49 -2.65 1.77
CA PHE A 264 -21.40 -3.02 0.87
C PHE A 264 -20.37 -3.99 1.48
N LYS A 265 -20.83 -4.91 2.34
CA LYS A 265 -19.96 -5.85 3.07
C LYS A 265 -19.48 -7.04 2.24
N ASN A 266 -20.08 -7.31 1.08
CA ASN A 266 -19.78 -8.51 0.30
C ASN A 266 -19.45 -8.18 -1.15
N GLN A 267 -18.27 -8.62 -1.60
CA GLN A 267 -17.77 -8.40 -2.96
C GLN A 267 -18.72 -8.91 -4.05
N LEU A 268 -19.36 -10.06 -3.85
CA LEU A 268 -20.29 -10.64 -4.84
C LEU A 268 -21.57 -9.82 -4.96
N VAL A 269 -22.11 -9.34 -3.84
CA VAL A 269 -23.33 -8.51 -3.83
C VAL A 269 -23.04 -7.15 -4.48
N ASN A 270 -21.86 -6.60 -4.21
CA ASN A 270 -21.44 -5.31 -4.71
C ASN A 270 -21.14 -5.28 -6.22
N GLN A 271 -20.94 -6.42 -6.88
CA GLN A 271 -20.71 -6.50 -8.33
C GLN A 271 -22.03 -6.52 -9.13
N VAL A 272 -23.16 -6.71 -8.46
CA VAL A 272 -24.49 -6.86 -9.07
C VAL A 272 -25.41 -5.67 -8.76
N ALA A 273 -24.98 -4.78 -7.85
CA ALA A 273 -25.66 -3.56 -7.44
C ALA A 273 -25.16 -2.36 -8.26
#